data_AF-A0A8J3ED43-F1
#
_entry.id   AF-A0A8J3ED43-F1
#
_cell.length_a   1.000
_cell.length_b   1.000
_cell.length_c   1.000
_cell.angle_alpha   90.00
_cell.angle_beta   90.00
_cell.angle_gamma   90.00
#
_symmetry.space_group_name_H-M   'P 1'
#
loop_
_entity.id
_entity.type
_entity.pdbx_description
1 polymer ?
#
loop_
_entity_poly.entity_id
_entity_poly.type
_entity_poly.pdbx_seq_one_letter_code
_entity_poly.pdbx_strand_id
1 'polypeptide(L)'
;MSGTNPLDYNGADAQSAAFDLLPAGTLVRVRLTIRPGGAGPEGWLTQSRTSEAQYLNTEAVVLEGPHARRRIYTRIGIRGKGGQGADDTYANRGRALIRGILESARGVEAKDTSERARAARTIRGYGDLNGLEFLAKVGVEKDQKDPRDEGRNVVAAAIGPEHAEYARLMGGGASAGVATPPALPAAAASAAPPWAAAQPPQPAATAAGAGAPPFWAR
;
A
#
# COMPACT_ATOMS: atom_id res chain seq x y z
N MET A 1 -43.87 -13.68 18.07
CA MET A 1 -42.96 -14.71 17.53
C MET A 1 -41.78 -13.99 16.93
N SER A 2 -40.69 -13.84 17.68
CA SER A 2 -39.48 -13.18 17.20
C SER A 2 -38.77 -14.12 16.23
N GLY A 3 -38.80 -13.82 14.94
CA GLY A 3 -38.07 -14.55 13.93
C GLY A 3 -36.58 -14.28 14.07
N THR A 4 -35.82 -15.28 14.52
CA THR A 4 -34.36 -15.26 14.40
C THR A 4 -34.02 -15.32 12.92
N ASN A 5 -33.50 -14.22 12.37
CA ASN A 5 -32.93 -14.23 11.02
C ASN A 5 -31.70 -15.15 11.03
N PRO A 6 -31.60 -16.18 10.18
CA PRO A 6 -30.45 -17.07 10.17
C PRO A 6 -29.18 -16.30 9.79
N LEU A 7 -28.10 -16.54 10.52
CA LEU A 7 -26.77 -16.06 10.12
C LEU A 7 -26.29 -16.92 8.94
N ASP A 8 -26.41 -16.37 7.73
CA ASP A 8 -25.93 -16.99 6.49
C ASP A 8 -24.44 -16.66 6.27
N TYR A 9 -23.63 -17.70 6.13
CA TYR A 9 -22.18 -17.61 5.91
C TYR A 9 -21.76 -18.10 4.53
N ASN A 10 -22.70 -18.32 3.60
CA ASN A 10 -22.42 -18.84 2.26
C ASN A 10 -21.69 -17.82 1.37
N GLY A 11 -21.73 -16.53 1.74
CA GLY A 11 -20.93 -15.47 1.13
C GLY A 11 -19.55 -15.23 1.80
N ALA A 12 -19.17 -16.03 2.80
CA ALA A 12 -17.86 -15.88 3.45
C ALA A 12 -16.74 -16.44 2.54
N ASP A 13 -15.61 -15.75 2.52
CA ASP A 13 -14.42 -16.19 1.79
C ASP A 13 -13.89 -17.51 2.37
N ALA A 14 -13.49 -18.44 1.50
CA ALA A 14 -12.97 -19.73 1.94
C ALA A 14 -11.64 -19.53 2.69
N GLN A 15 -11.57 -20.07 3.91
CA GLN A 15 -10.41 -19.94 4.81
C GLN A 15 -9.05 -20.28 4.11
N SER A 16 -9.05 -21.15 3.11
CA SER A 16 -7.86 -21.71 2.44
C SER A 16 -6.95 -20.71 1.71
N ALA A 17 -7.44 -19.59 1.17
CA ALA A 17 -6.62 -18.70 0.34
C ALA A 17 -5.49 -17.98 1.11
N ALA A 18 -5.57 -17.98 2.45
CA ALA A 18 -4.63 -17.35 3.37
C ALA A 18 -3.43 -18.24 3.78
N PHE A 19 -3.45 -19.54 3.48
CA PHE A 19 -2.47 -20.50 4.01
C PHE A 19 -1.32 -20.82 3.05
N ASP A 20 -1.54 -20.75 1.73
CA ASP A 20 -0.49 -21.00 0.75
C ASP A 20 0.57 -19.89 0.73
N LEU A 21 1.81 -20.26 0.99
CA LEU A 21 2.96 -19.37 0.90
C LEU A 21 3.08 -18.78 -0.50
N LEU A 22 3.30 -17.47 -0.57
CA LEU A 22 3.69 -16.84 -1.82
C LEU A 22 5.06 -17.39 -2.26
N PRO A 23 5.26 -17.66 -3.55
CA PRO A 23 6.57 -18.03 -4.08
C PRO A 23 7.63 -16.98 -3.75
N ALA A 24 8.83 -17.42 -3.41
CA ALA A 24 9.96 -16.51 -3.19
C ALA A 24 10.29 -15.76 -4.48
N GLY A 25 10.55 -14.46 -4.37
CA GLY A 25 10.83 -13.56 -5.48
C GLY A 25 9.60 -12.86 -6.05
N THR A 26 8.38 -13.24 -5.65
CA THR A 26 7.15 -12.54 -6.05
C THR A 26 7.22 -11.05 -5.71
N LEU A 27 6.87 -10.19 -6.65
CA LEU A 27 6.80 -8.74 -6.47
C LEU A 27 5.35 -8.32 -6.21
N VAL A 28 5.11 -7.65 -5.10
CA VAL A 28 3.78 -7.21 -4.68
C VAL A 28 3.82 -5.79 -4.14
N ARG A 29 2.85 -4.97 -4.56
CA ARG A 29 2.63 -3.66 -3.95
C ARG A 29 1.94 -3.87 -2.61
N VAL A 30 2.55 -3.36 -1.55
CA VAL A 30 2.08 -3.57 -0.17
C VAL A 30 1.95 -2.24 0.57
N ARG A 31 1.05 -2.20 1.55
CA ARG A 31 1.00 -1.16 2.57
C ARG A 31 1.58 -1.68 3.87
N LEU A 32 2.58 -0.97 4.42
CA LEU A 32 3.21 -1.30 5.68
C LEU A 32 2.36 -0.84 6.87
N THR A 33 2.32 -1.65 7.91
CA THR A 33 1.79 -1.27 9.22
C THR A 33 2.75 -1.74 10.30
N ILE A 34 3.08 -0.87 11.26
CA ILE A 34 3.89 -1.24 12.42
C ILE A 34 2.96 -1.59 13.57
N ARG A 35 3.15 -2.77 14.15
CA ARG A 35 2.51 -3.16 15.40
C ARG A 35 3.40 -2.71 16.56
N PRO A 36 2.99 -1.71 17.35
CA PRO A 36 3.81 -1.20 18.44
C PRO A 36 4.04 -2.28 19.50
N GLY A 37 5.30 -2.41 19.94
CA GLY A 37 5.69 -3.39 20.97
C GLY A 37 5.88 -2.79 22.36
N GLY A 38 5.77 -1.46 22.50
CA GLY A 38 5.90 -0.75 23.77
C GLY A 38 7.35 -0.47 24.21
N ALA A 39 8.35 -0.80 23.39
CA ALA A 39 9.76 -0.53 23.67
C ALA A 39 10.32 0.65 22.86
N GLY A 40 11.43 1.21 23.33
CA GLY A 40 12.07 2.39 22.75
C GLY A 40 11.37 3.70 23.13
N PRO A 41 11.96 4.85 22.77
CA PRO A 41 11.48 6.17 23.20
C PRO A 41 10.06 6.50 22.72
N GLU A 42 9.66 5.94 21.57
CA GLU A 42 8.35 6.18 20.95
C GLU A 42 7.39 4.97 21.07
N GLY A 43 7.80 3.88 21.75
CA GLY A 43 6.97 2.68 21.92
C GLY A 43 6.77 1.81 20.66
N TRP A 44 7.37 2.17 19.52
CA TRP A 44 7.25 1.41 18.27
C TRP A 44 7.99 0.07 18.28
N LEU A 45 9.04 -0.06 19.08
CA LEU A 45 9.91 -1.23 19.06
C LEU A 45 9.29 -2.38 19.86
N THR A 46 9.63 -3.60 19.46
CA THR A 46 9.36 -4.82 20.21
C THR A 46 10.68 -5.37 20.73
N GLN A 47 10.76 -5.64 22.04
CA GLN A 47 11.89 -6.33 22.63
C GLN A 47 11.75 -7.85 22.45
N SER A 48 12.85 -8.52 22.10
CA SER A 48 12.89 -9.98 22.03
C SER A 48 12.70 -10.60 23.42
N ARG A 49 11.97 -11.71 23.49
CA ARG A 49 11.73 -12.44 24.75
C ARG A 49 12.94 -13.21 25.26
N THR A 50 13.90 -13.50 24.39
CA THR A 50 15.03 -14.40 24.67
C THR A 50 16.39 -13.71 24.60
N SER A 51 16.41 -12.40 24.33
CA SER A 51 17.64 -11.63 24.13
C SER A 51 17.36 -10.12 24.24
N GLU A 52 18.42 -9.32 24.35
CA GLU A 52 18.36 -7.86 24.32
C GLU A 52 18.06 -7.25 22.93
N ALA A 53 17.89 -8.08 21.91
CA ALA A 53 17.58 -7.63 20.56
C ALA A 53 16.23 -6.88 20.51
N GLN A 54 16.17 -5.82 19.71
CA GLN A 54 14.98 -5.02 19.46
C GLN A 54 14.69 -4.96 17.96
N TYR A 55 13.41 -5.00 17.60
CA TYR A 55 12.96 -5.02 16.20
C TYR A 55 11.62 -4.29 16.03
N LEU A 56 11.32 -3.88 14.81
CA LEU A 56 9.96 -3.48 14.41
C LEU A 56 9.18 -4.73 14.03
N ASN A 57 7.99 -4.89 14.61
CA ASN A 57 7.04 -5.93 14.23
C ASN A 57 6.11 -5.36 13.16
N THR A 58 6.33 -5.72 11.90
CA THR A 58 5.60 -5.15 10.77
C THR A 58 4.65 -6.14 10.13
N GLU A 59 3.53 -5.62 9.66
CA GLU A 59 2.56 -6.28 8.80
C GLU A 59 2.55 -5.54 7.46
N ALA A 60 2.77 -6.24 6.36
CA ALA A 60 2.65 -5.70 5.02
C ALA A 60 1.44 -6.35 4.33
N VAL A 61 0.44 -5.55 3.98
CA VAL A 61 -0.77 -6.03 3.32
C VAL A 61 -0.66 -5.80 1.83
N VAL A 62 -0.81 -6.86 1.03
CA VAL A 62 -0.81 -6.76 -0.43
C VAL A 62 -2.06 -6.01 -0.89
N LEU A 63 -1.87 -4.96 -1.68
CA LEU A 63 -2.95 -4.08 -2.10
C LEU A 63 -3.66 -4.57 -3.36
N GLU A 64 -2.89 -5.07 -4.34
CA GLU A 64 -3.39 -5.36 -5.69
C GLU A 64 -2.75 -6.64 -6.25
N GLY A 65 -3.33 -7.16 -7.33
CA GLY A 65 -2.84 -8.35 -8.03
C GLY A 65 -3.41 -9.67 -7.48
N PRO A 66 -2.88 -10.82 -7.94
CA PRO A 66 -3.41 -12.15 -7.63
C PRO A 66 -3.31 -12.54 -6.15
N HIS A 67 -2.55 -11.77 -5.38
CA HIS A 67 -2.30 -12.00 -3.95
C HIS A 67 -2.89 -10.88 -3.08
N ALA A 68 -3.81 -10.07 -3.59
CA ALA A 68 -4.44 -8.98 -2.86
C ALA A 68 -5.01 -9.44 -1.51
N ARG A 69 -4.93 -8.56 -0.51
CA ARG A 69 -5.37 -8.77 0.89
C ARG A 69 -4.55 -9.79 1.69
N ARG A 70 -3.54 -10.44 1.11
CA ARG A 70 -2.60 -11.28 1.88
C ARG A 70 -1.74 -10.43 2.81
N ARG A 71 -1.47 -10.97 4.00
CA ARG A 71 -0.67 -10.31 5.04
C ARG A 71 0.69 -10.98 5.16
N ILE A 72 1.76 -10.19 5.11
CA ILE A 72 3.14 -10.64 5.24
C ILE A 72 3.70 -10.06 6.54
N TYR A 73 4.09 -10.91 7.46
CA TYR A 73 4.64 -10.49 8.75
C TYR A 73 6.16 -10.49 8.69
N THR A 74 6.78 -9.33 8.97
CA THR A 74 8.24 -9.19 8.92
C THR A 74 8.77 -8.58 10.21
N ARG A 75 9.93 -9.05 10.67
CA ARG A 75 10.65 -8.46 11.80
C ARG A 75 11.85 -7.70 11.26
N ILE A 76 11.84 -6.38 11.43
CA ILE A 76 12.94 -5.52 10.96
C ILE A 76 13.87 -5.24 12.13
N GLY A 77 15.11 -5.73 12.06
CA GLY A 77 16.06 -5.60 13.15
C GLY A 77 16.52 -4.16 13.38
N ILE A 78 16.39 -3.67 14.61
CA ILE A 78 16.87 -2.34 15.01
C ILE A 78 18.12 -2.45 15.88
N ARG A 79 18.20 -3.50 16.71
CA ARG A 79 19.37 -3.85 17.53
C ARG A 79 19.44 -5.36 17.70
N GLY A 80 20.61 -5.95 17.48
CA GLY A 80 20.92 -7.36 17.67
C GLY A 80 21.31 -7.70 19.11
N LYS A 81 21.43 -8.99 19.40
CA LYS A 81 21.89 -9.49 20.71
C LYS A 81 23.38 -9.18 20.88
N GLY A 82 23.73 -8.34 21.87
CA GLY A 82 25.13 -7.95 22.13
C GLY A 82 25.77 -7.07 21.05
N GLY A 83 25.06 -6.78 19.95
CA GLY A 83 25.55 -5.94 18.87
C GLY A 83 25.65 -4.47 19.29
N GLN A 84 26.77 -3.84 18.93
CA GLN A 84 27.03 -2.42 19.14
C GLN A 84 27.56 -1.80 17.85
N GLY A 85 26.92 -0.72 17.42
CA GLY A 85 27.39 0.09 16.29
C GLY A 85 27.43 -0.67 14.96
N ALA A 86 28.56 -0.57 14.26
CA ALA A 86 28.71 -1.06 12.89
C ALA A 86 28.76 -2.60 12.76
N ASP A 87 29.06 -3.33 13.83
CA ASP A 87 29.20 -4.80 13.81
C ASP A 87 27.86 -5.54 13.93
N ASP A 88 26.79 -4.80 14.28
CA ASP A 88 25.45 -5.35 14.46
C ASP A 88 24.80 -5.71 13.11
N THR A 89 25.13 -6.89 12.59
CA THR A 89 24.60 -7.40 11.32
C THR A 89 23.07 -7.43 11.29
N TYR A 90 22.42 -7.67 12.44
CA TYR A 90 20.96 -7.68 12.52
C TYR A 90 20.37 -6.27 12.35
N ALA A 91 20.94 -5.28 13.05
CA ALA A 91 20.56 -3.88 12.87
C ALA A 91 20.89 -3.38 11.46
N ASN A 92 22.05 -3.74 10.90
CA ASN A 92 22.46 -3.31 9.57
C ASN A 92 21.51 -3.81 8.48
N ARG A 93 21.08 -5.07 8.56
CA ARG A 93 20.06 -5.63 7.65
C ARG A 93 18.73 -4.88 7.76
N GLY A 94 18.29 -4.58 8.98
CA GLY A 94 17.04 -3.83 9.16
C GLY A 94 17.14 -2.38 8.68
N ARG A 95 18.27 -1.70 8.89
CA ARG A 95 18.52 -0.35 8.36
C ARG A 95 18.54 -0.33 6.84
N ALA A 96 19.15 -1.32 6.20
CA ALA A 96 19.13 -1.48 4.75
C ALA A 96 17.70 -1.68 4.22
N LEU A 97 16.90 -2.50 4.90
CA LEU A 97 15.51 -2.71 4.52
C LEU A 97 14.65 -1.44 4.70
N ILE A 98 14.79 -0.72 5.82
CA ILE A 98 14.07 0.55 6.05
C ILE A 98 14.44 1.56 4.96
N ARG A 99 15.73 1.67 4.63
CA ARG A 99 16.19 2.53 3.54
C ARG A 99 15.52 2.15 2.22
N GLY A 100 15.51 0.87 1.86
CA GLY A 100 14.84 0.39 0.65
C GLY A 100 13.34 0.67 0.63
N ILE A 101 12.66 0.53 1.78
CA ILE A 101 11.23 0.87 1.91
C ILE A 101 11.01 2.35 1.63
N LEU A 102 11.82 3.23 2.20
CA LEU A 102 11.73 4.68 1.98
C LEU A 102 12.01 5.05 0.53
N GLU A 103 13.04 4.45 -0.07
CA GLU A 103 13.40 4.62 -1.48
C GLU A 103 12.26 4.18 -2.41
N SER A 104 11.69 3.01 -2.16
CA SER A 104 10.54 2.49 -2.90
C SER A 104 9.24 3.24 -2.64
N ALA A 105 9.00 3.80 -1.46
CA ALA A 105 7.78 4.54 -1.18
C ALA A 105 7.83 5.95 -1.77
N ARG A 106 9.02 6.55 -1.82
CA ARG A 106 9.23 7.95 -2.23
C ARG A 106 9.78 8.06 -3.67
N GLY A 107 9.95 6.95 -4.37
CA GLY A 107 10.41 6.91 -5.76
C GLY A 107 11.83 7.44 -5.93
N VAL A 108 12.73 7.09 -5.02
CA VAL A 108 14.14 7.53 -5.03
C VAL A 108 15.03 6.36 -5.43
N GLU A 109 15.94 6.57 -6.38
CA GLU A 109 16.92 5.57 -6.79
C GLU A 109 17.96 5.32 -5.69
N ALA A 110 18.42 4.08 -5.52
CA ALA A 110 19.39 3.74 -4.49
C ALA A 110 20.74 4.48 -4.65
N LYS A 111 21.12 4.77 -5.89
CA LYS A 111 22.36 5.50 -6.26
C LYS A 111 22.23 7.02 -6.20
N ASP A 112 21.02 7.58 -6.03
CA ASP A 112 20.82 9.03 -5.95
C ASP A 112 21.37 9.56 -4.62
N THR A 113 22.33 10.49 -4.69
CA THR A 113 22.96 11.17 -3.54
C THR A 113 22.54 12.63 -3.39
N SER A 114 21.56 13.09 -4.17
CA SER A 114 21.01 14.43 -4.10
C SER A 114 20.48 14.76 -2.70
N GLU A 115 20.41 16.05 -2.36
CA GLU A 115 19.83 16.50 -1.08
C GLU A 115 18.37 16.06 -0.95
N ARG A 116 17.64 16.03 -2.07
CA ARG A 116 16.28 15.48 -2.15
C ARG A 116 16.25 14.00 -1.73
N ALA A 117 17.14 13.16 -2.26
CA ALA A 117 17.21 11.75 -1.87
C ALA A 117 17.58 11.56 -0.40
N ARG A 118 18.48 12.38 0.13
CA ARG A 118 18.86 12.36 1.55
C ARG A 118 17.69 12.73 2.45
N ALA A 119 16.95 13.79 2.11
CA ALA A 119 15.73 14.17 2.81
C ALA A 119 14.67 13.06 2.73
N ALA A 120 14.51 12.44 1.56
CA ALA A 120 13.61 11.32 1.35
C ALA A 120 14.03 10.02 2.07
N ARG A 121 15.27 9.88 2.54
CA ARG A 121 15.68 8.75 3.41
C ARG A 121 15.62 9.10 4.89
N THR A 122 15.34 10.35 5.22
CA THR A 122 15.25 10.84 6.60
C THR A 122 13.81 10.73 7.11
N ILE A 123 13.66 10.25 8.34
CA ILE A 123 12.39 10.11 9.07
C ILE A 123 12.56 10.70 10.46
N ARG A 124 11.46 11.19 11.06
CA ARG A 124 11.48 11.76 12.42
C ARG A 124 11.39 10.69 13.49
N GLY A 125 10.62 9.64 13.23
CA GLY A 125 10.51 8.46 14.08
C GLY A 125 10.12 7.24 13.25
N TYR A 126 10.04 6.07 13.89
CA TYR A 126 9.62 4.86 13.17
C TYR A 126 8.15 4.91 12.74
N GLY A 127 7.33 5.76 13.38
CA GLY A 127 5.94 5.99 12.99
C GLY A 127 5.76 6.49 11.56
N ASP A 128 6.75 7.23 11.00
CA ASP A 128 6.72 7.69 9.60
C ASP A 128 6.70 6.55 8.57
N LEU A 129 7.08 5.34 8.97
CA LEU A 129 7.02 4.15 8.11
C LEU A 129 5.62 3.55 8.05
N ASN A 130 4.77 3.86 9.02
CA ASN A 130 3.42 3.31 9.11
C ASN A 130 2.53 3.89 8.00
N GLY A 131 1.85 3.02 7.26
CA GLY A 131 1.00 3.41 6.14
C GLY A 131 1.75 3.63 4.82
N LEU A 132 3.09 3.52 4.79
CA LEU A 132 3.83 3.62 3.53
C LEU A 132 3.47 2.49 2.58
N GLU A 133 3.26 2.85 1.32
CA GLU A 133 3.07 1.91 0.23
C GLU A 133 4.38 1.74 -0.54
N PHE A 134 4.79 0.50 -0.78
CA PHE A 134 6.04 0.22 -1.47
C PHE A 134 5.95 -1.11 -2.23
N LEU A 135 6.88 -1.34 -3.15
CA LEU A 135 6.99 -2.59 -3.87
C LEU A 135 7.87 -3.55 -3.08
N ALA A 136 7.28 -4.62 -2.55
CA ALA A 136 7.97 -5.64 -1.79
C ALA A 136 8.32 -6.84 -2.67
N LYS A 137 9.56 -7.33 -2.51
CA LYS A 137 9.97 -8.66 -2.94
C LYS A 137 9.74 -9.64 -1.80
N VAL A 138 8.86 -10.61 -2.02
CA VAL A 138 8.53 -11.63 -1.02
C VAL A 138 9.65 -12.66 -0.94
N GLY A 139 10.05 -13.01 0.27
CA GLY A 139 10.90 -14.14 0.58
C GLY A 139 10.13 -15.21 1.36
N VAL A 140 10.74 -16.38 1.48
CA VAL A 140 10.29 -17.45 2.38
C VAL A 140 11.41 -17.69 3.38
N GLU A 141 11.15 -17.39 4.65
CA GLU A 141 12.07 -17.67 5.74
C GLU A 141 11.64 -18.97 6.41
N LYS A 142 12.55 -19.95 6.47
CA LYS A 142 12.33 -21.23 7.13
C LYS A 142 13.05 -21.27 8.47
N ASP A 143 12.46 -21.93 9.45
CA ASP A 143 13.17 -22.22 10.68
C ASP A 143 14.31 -23.22 10.41
N GLN A 144 15.55 -22.83 10.73
CA GLN A 144 16.71 -23.70 10.47
C GLN A 144 16.77 -24.91 11.42
N LYS A 145 16.03 -24.89 12.53
CA LYS A 145 16.03 -25.97 13.51
C LYS A 145 14.97 -27.02 13.20
N ASP A 146 13.93 -26.65 12.46
CA ASP A 146 12.89 -27.57 12.01
C ASP A 146 12.91 -27.75 10.48
N PRO A 147 13.42 -28.87 9.95
CA PRO A 147 13.50 -29.10 8.51
C PRO A 147 12.13 -29.39 7.86
N ARG A 148 11.06 -29.54 8.65
CA ARG A 148 9.69 -29.73 8.16
C ARG A 148 8.93 -28.42 8.08
N ASP A 149 9.53 -27.32 8.54
CA ASP A 149 8.97 -25.99 8.45
C ASP A 149 8.83 -25.58 6.98
N GLU A 150 7.58 -25.42 6.53
CA GLU A 150 7.25 -24.97 5.18
C GLU A 150 7.77 -23.54 4.94
N GLY A 151 8.01 -22.80 6.03
CA GLY A 151 8.49 -21.43 6.05
C GLY A 151 7.35 -20.43 6.23
N ARG A 152 7.73 -19.16 6.32
CA ARG A 152 6.78 -18.04 6.35
C ARG A 152 7.17 -16.99 5.33
N ASN A 153 6.17 -16.30 4.79
CA ASN A 153 6.44 -15.15 3.94
C ASN A 153 6.98 -13.98 4.75
N VAL A 154 8.06 -13.38 4.27
CA VAL A 154 8.69 -12.18 4.80
C VAL A 154 8.97 -11.20 3.67
N VAL A 155 9.09 -9.91 3.99
CA VAL A 155 9.62 -8.92 3.05
C VAL A 155 11.13 -9.10 3.00
N ALA A 156 11.63 -9.67 1.89
CA ALA A 156 13.06 -9.91 1.71
C ALA A 156 13.80 -8.65 1.28
N ALA A 157 13.18 -7.84 0.42
CA ALA A 157 13.71 -6.56 -0.04
C ALA A 157 12.57 -5.65 -0.47
N ALA A 158 12.80 -4.34 -0.40
CA ALA A 158 11.98 -3.35 -1.09
C ALA A 158 12.62 -3.02 -2.44
N ILE A 159 11.81 -2.92 -3.48
CA ILE A 159 12.26 -2.70 -4.85
C ILE A 159 12.06 -1.24 -5.22
N GLY A 160 13.14 -0.56 -5.58
CA GLY A 160 13.11 0.85 -5.97
C GLY A 160 12.79 1.08 -7.46
N PRO A 161 12.77 2.36 -7.89
CA PRO A 161 12.45 2.76 -9.26
C PRO A 161 13.45 2.29 -10.33
N GLU A 162 14.63 1.84 -9.93
CA GLU A 162 15.64 1.24 -10.81
C GLU A 162 15.22 -0.11 -11.43
N HIS A 163 14.17 -0.76 -10.88
CA HIS A 163 13.68 -2.04 -11.37
C HIS A 163 12.62 -1.86 -12.48
N ALA A 164 12.73 -2.63 -13.57
CA ALA A 164 11.83 -2.51 -14.73
C ALA A 164 10.33 -2.61 -14.37
N GLU A 165 9.98 -3.54 -13.49
CA GLU A 165 8.60 -3.77 -13.07
C GLU A 165 8.06 -2.72 -12.07
N TYR A 166 8.92 -1.84 -11.54
CA TYR A 166 8.52 -0.89 -10.51
C TYR A 166 7.46 0.08 -11.00
N ALA A 167 7.70 0.73 -12.16
CA ALA A 167 6.77 1.70 -12.71
C ALA A 167 5.39 1.09 -13.00
N ARG A 168 5.36 -0.17 -13.47
CA ARG A 168 4.11 -0.89 -13.75
C ARG A 168 3.33 -1.19 -12.47
N LEU A 169 4.01 -1.68 -11.44
CA LEU A 169 3.36 -2.16 -10.21
C LEU A 169 3.04 -1.04 -9.20
N MET A 170 3.84 0.03 -9.16
CA MET A 170 3.58 1.21 -8.33
C MET A 170 2.70 2.26 -9.04
N GLY A 171 2.80 2.38 -10.37
CA GLY A 171 1.96 3.27 -11.18
C GLY A 171 0.55 2.75 -11.47
N GLY A 172 0.28 1.48 -11.14
CA GLY A 172 -0.99 0.79 -11.39
C GLY A 172 -2.21 1.31 -10.59
N GLY A 173 -2.00 2.26 -9.68
CA GLY A 173 -3.07 2.96 -8.96
C GLY A 173 -3.81 4.05 -9.76
N ALA A 174 -3.65 4.09 -11.09
CA ALA A 174 -4.62 4.76 -11.96
C ALA A 174 -5.60 3.70 -12.46
N SER A 175 -6.63 3.41 -11.67
CA SER A 175 -7.89 2.94 -12.24
C SER A 175 -8.30 3.96 -13.29
N ALA A 176 -8.17 3.54 -14.55
CA ALA A 176 -8.74 4.12 -15.74
C ALA A 176 -8.91 5.65 -15.67
N GLY A 177 -7.89 6.39 -16.08
CA GLY A 177 -8.20 7.54 -16.90
C GLY A 177 -9.13 7.02 -17.99
N VAL A 178 -10.39 7.46 -17.96
CA VAL A 178 -11.28 7.36 -19.11
C VAL A 178 -10.43 7.84 -20.27
N ALA A 179 -10.04 6.90 -21.14
CA ALA A 179 -9.50 7.23 -22.42
C ALA A 179 -10.64 7.96 -23.12
N THR A 180 -10.65 9.29 -22.98
CA THR A 180 -11.43 10.15 -23.83
C THR A 180 -11.01 9.78 -25.25
N PRO A 181 -11.93 9.31 -26.12
CA PRO A 181 -11.57 9.05 -27.50
C PRO A 181 -10.97 10.34 -28.10
N PRO A 182 -10.01 10.23 -29.04
CA PRO A 182 -9.43 11.40 -29.67
C PRO A 182 -10.56 12.24 -30.29
N ALA A 183 -10.76 13.43 -29.75
CA ALA A 183 -11.63 14.41 -30.35
C ALA A 183 -11.06 14.74 -31.73
N LEU A 184 -11.84 14.44 -32.77
CA LEU A 184 -11.60 14.92 -34.13
C LEU A 184 -11.43 16.45 -34.10
N PRO A 185 -10.52 17.03 -34.91
CA PRO A 185 -10.33 18.46 -34.96
C PRO A 185 -11.58 19.14 -35.55
N ALA A 186 -12.44 19.69 -34.68
CA ALA A 186 -13.50 20.59 -35.11
C ALA A 186 -12.89 21.97 -35.38
N ALA A 187 -12.96 22.35 -36.65
CA ALA A 187 -12.47 23.60 -37.21
C ALA A 187 -13.05 24.84 -36.51
N ALA A 188 -12.27 25.92 -36.60
CA ALA A 188 -12.60 27.27 -36.15
C ALA A 188 -14.04 27.69 -36.51
N ALA A 189 -14.82 28.05 -35.50
CA ALA A 189 -16.10 28.72 -35.68
C ALA A 189 -15.85 30.21 -35.95
N SER A 190 -15.78 30.55 -37.23
CA SER A 190 -15.95 31.91 -37.72
C SER A 190 -17.39 32.40 -37.53
N ALA A 191 -17.51 33.73 -37.43
CA ALA A 191 -18.71 34.50 -37.16
C ALA A 191 -19.91 34.23 -38.11
N ALA A 192 -21.08 34.62 -37.59
CA ALA A 192 -22.47 34.40 -38.05
C ALA A 192 -22.82 34.79 -39.50
N PRO A 193 -24.03 34.37 -39.94
CA PRO A 193 -24.89 35.31 -40.67
C PRO A 193 -26.33 35.46 -40.09
N PRO A 194 -26.98 36.61 -40.32
CA PRO A 194 -28.25 36.99 -39.71
C PRO A 194 -29.43 36.77 -40.68
N TRP A 195 -30.26 35.75 -40.45
CA TRP A 195 -31.51 35.60 -41.22
C TRP A 195 -32.56 34.64 -40.61
N ALA A 196 -32.24 33.79 -39.64
CA ALA A 196 -33.25 32.88 -39.08
C ALA A 196 -34.18 33.58 -38.07
N ALA A 197 -35.05 34.43 -38.59
CA ALA A 197 -36.25 34.90 -37.93
C ALA A 197 -37.31 33.78 -37.90
N ALA A 198 -38.11 33.81 -36.84
CA ALA A 198 -39.40 33.14 -36.65
C ALA A 198 -39.40 31.65 -36.27
N GLN A 199 -39.39 31.38 -34.96
CA GLN A 199 -40.31 30.40 -34.37
C GLN A 199 -41.11 31.04 -33.22
N PRO A 200 -42.44 30.81 -33.16
CA PRO A 200 -43.31 31.38 -32.12
C PRO A 200 -43.10 30.72 -30.74
N PRO A 201 -43.42 31.43 -29.65
CA PRO A 201 -43.13 31.00 -28.28
C PRO A 201 -44.06 29.87 -27.81
N GLN A 202 -43.49 28.78 -27.29
CA GLN A 202 -44.22 27.82 -26.45
C GLN A 202 -44.30 28.35 -25.00
N PRO A 203 -45.46 28.22 -24.33
CA PRO A 203 -45.68 28.81 -23.02
C PRO A 203 -44.92 28.11 -21.90
N ALA A 204 -44.45 28.93 -20.95
CA ALA A 204 -43.78 28.54 -19.73
C ALA A 204 -44.73 27.82 -18.76
N ALA A 205 -44.31 26.68 -18.22
CA ALA A 205 -44.85 26.13 -16.99
C ALA A 205 -43.99 26.59 -15.82
N THR A 206 -44.62 27.34 -14.93
CA THR A 206 -44.09 27.92 -13.69
C THR A 206 -43.73 26.88 -12.63
N ALA A 207 -42.71 27.25 -11.85
CA ALA A 207 -42.11 26.55 -10.73
C ALA A 207 -43.04 26.28 -9.53
N ALA A 208 -42.75 25.20 -8.79
CA ALA A 208 -42.79 25.06 -7.32
C ALA A 208 -42.61 23.55 -7.00
N GLY A 209 -41.83 23.09 -6.03
CA GLY A 209 -41.05 23.74 -4.99
C GLY A 209 -40.40 22.65 -4.11
N ALA A 210 -39.59 23.14 -3.17
CA ALA A 210 -39.28 22.58 -1.84
C ALA A 210 -38.81 21.11 -1.72
N GLY A 211 -37.67 20.97 -1.06
CA GLY A 211 -36.97 19.71 -0.88
C GLY A 211 -37.68 18.71 0.04
N ALA A 212 -37.35 17.45 -0.19
CA ALA A 212 -37.50 16.37 0.77
C ALA A 212 -36.10 15.77 1.04
N PRO A 213 -35.72 15.52 2.30
CA PRO A 213 -34.43 14.93 2.62
C PRO A 213 -34.37 13.45 2.21
N PRO A 214 -33.16 12.91 1.99
CA PRO A 214 -32.96 11.52 1.60
C PRO A 214 -33.44 10.54 2.68
N PHE A 215 -33.70 9.31 2.22
CA PHE A 215 -34.46 8.23 2.85
C PHE A 215 -33.88 7.61 4.15
N TRP A 216 -32.91 8.24 4.82
CA TRP A 216 -32.36 7.77 6.11
C TRP A 216 -32.88 8.54 7.33
N ALA A 217 -33.86 9.45 7.14
CA ALA A 217 -34.58 10.10 8.24
C ALA A 217 -36.02 9.59 8.33
N ARG A 218 -36.21 8.39 8.89
CA ARG A 218 -37.46 7.94 9.51
C ARG A 218 -37.20 6.93 10.61
#